data_AF-A0A5T1DBX1-F1
#
_entry.id   AF-A0A5T1DBX1-F1
#
_cell.length_a   1.000
_cell.length_b   1.000
_cell.length_c   1.000
_cell.angle_alpha   90.00
_cell.angle_beta   90.00
_cell.angle_gamma   90.00
#
_symmetry.space_group_name_H-M   'P 1'
#
loop_
_entity.id
_entity.type
_entity.pdbx_description
1 polymer ?
#
loop_
_entity_poly.entity_id
_entity_poly.type
_entity_poly.pdbx_seq_one_letter_code
_entity_poly.pdbx_strand_id
1 'polypeptide(L)'
;NGKANNYNATTREWYKEARNSNQTYITPAYIDVVSNEYAITYSKALYKDGKFIGVLGFDVLLINLQDEIARTPGNTFVFDHKDRVFAATNKALLDPSVDHSPVLNAYKAHGDNNFFSYKLNNEERLGTCTKVFAYTACITESTDVINKPIFKAAYIQVIALIIMISISIILLYFIVSKYLSPLAAIQTGLTSFFDFINHKTKNVSTIDVKTNDEFGQISKAINENILATKRGLEQDNQAVKESVQTVSVVEGGNLTARITANPRNPQLIELKNVLNKLLDVLQARVGSDMNAIHKIFEEYKSLDFRNKLENASG
;
A
#
# COMPACT_ATOMS: atom_id res chain seq x y z
N ASN A 1 39.77 61.54 -47.62
CA ASN A 1 40.49 60.23 -47.78
C ASN A 1 40.18 59.20 -46.68
N GLY A 2 39.13 59.36 -45.86
CA GLY A 2 38.73 58.33 -44.87
C GLY A 2 39.74 58.07 -43.74
N LYS A 3 40.72 58.96 -43.55
CA LYS A 3 41.77 58.86 -42.51
C LYS A 3 41.73 60.13 -41.65
N ALA A 4 41.64 59.96 -40.33
CA ALA A 4 41.69 61.03 -39.34
C ALA A 4 42.07 60.45 -37.97
N ASN A 5 42.80 61.17 -37.12
CA ASN A 5 43.08 60.80 -35.72
C ASN A 5 43.55 59.34 -35.50
N ASN A 6 44.57 58.89 -36.24
CA ASN A 6 45.08 57.50 -36.23
C ASN A 6 44.05 56.41 -36.59
N TYR A 7 42.88 56.81 -37.08
CA TYR A 7 41.82 55.92 -37.57
C TYR A 7 41.79 55.92 -39.09
N ASN A 8 41.69 54.72 -39.66
CA ASN A 8 41.53 54.52 -41.09
C ASN A 8 40.20 53.82 -41.38
N ALA A 9 39.18 54.60 -41.72
CA ALA A 9 37.85 54.08 -42.03
C ALA A 9 37.89 53.11 -43.23
N THR A 10 38.77 53.34 -44.20
CA THR A 10 38.76 52.59 -45.47
C THR A 10 39.21 51.15 -45.33
N THR A 11 39.78 50.76 -44.19
CA THR A 11 40.17 49.37 -43.90
C THR A 11 39.11 48.59 -43.11
N ARG A 12 38.08 49.27 -42.60
CA ARG A 12 37.03 48.69 -41.76
C ARG A 12 36.00 47.94 -42.62
N GLU A 13 35.42 46.89 -42.05
CA GLU A 13 34.39 46.07 -42.71
C GLU A 13 33.23 46.93 -43.19
N TRP A 14 32.64 47.76 -42.31
CA TRP A 14 31.52 48.64 -42.67
C TRP A 14 31.79 49.53 -43.89
N TYR A 15 33.03 50.02 -44.05
CA TYR A 15 33.38 50.87 -45.18
C TYR A 15 33.54 50.04 -46.47
N LYS A 16 34.23 48.90 -46.39
CA LYS A 16 34.47 48.02 -47.54
C LYS A 16 33.17 47.43 -48.08
N GLU A 17 32.34 46.90 -47.18
CA GLU A 17 31.09 46.24 -47.53
C GLU A 17 30.06 47.24 -48.08
N ALA A 18 29.92 48.41 -47.44
CA ALA A 18 29.04 49.46 -47.96
C ALA A 18 29.53 50.03 -49.30
N ARG A 19 30.84 50.09 -49.56
CA ARG A 19 31.38 50.52 -50.86
C ARG A 19 31.08 49.54 -51.98
N ASN A 20 30.99 48.25 -51.66
CA ASN A 20 30.73 47.18 -52.62
C ASN A 20 29.24 46.91 -52.84
N SER A 21 28.36 47.60 -52.11
CA SER A 21 26.90 47.41 -52.15
C SER A 21 26.17 48.74 -52.37
N ASN A 22 25.11 48.73 -53.19
CA ASN A 22 24.19 49.87 -53.30
C ASN A 22 23.12 49.90 -52.19
N GLN A 23 23.08 48.87 -51.34
CA GLN A 23 22.16 48.74 -50.22
C GLN A 23 22.84 49.16 -48.91
N THR A 24 22.04 49.45 -47.88
CA THR A 24 22.55 49.63 -46.52
C THR A 24 23.19 48.33 -46.04
N TYR A 25 24.42 48.42 -45.54
CA TYR A 25 25.14 47.34 -44.89
C TYR A 25 25.09 47.51 -43.37
N ILE A 26 24.79 46.41 -42.66
CA ILE A 26 24.74 46.36 -41.20
C ILE A 26 25.89 45.46 -40.75
N THR A 27 26.81 45.98 -39.93
CA THR A 27 27.88 45.15 -39.38
C THR A 27 27.33 44.17 -38.36
N PRO A 28 27.96 43.00 -38.17
CA PRO A 28 27.68 42.22 -36.99
C PRO A 28 28.26 42.95 -35.76
N ALA A 29 27.81 42.60 -34.56
CA ALA A 29 28.17 43.33 -33.35
C ALA A 29 29.69 43.27 -33.12
N TYR A 30 30.33 44.42 -32.89
CA TYR A 30 31.78 44.49 -32.67
C TYR A 30 32.11 45.54 -31.61
N ILE A 31 33.28 45.43 -30.97
CA ILE A 31 33.75 46.45 -30.04
C ILE A 31 34.23 47.66 -30.85
N ASP A 32 33.53 48.77 -30.71
CA ASP A 32 33.90 50.02 -31.35
C ASP A 32 35.22 50.56 -30.80
N VAL A 33 36.07 51.04 -31.71
CA VAL A 33 37.46 51.43 -31.40
C VAL A 33 37.51 52.77 -30.65
N VAL A 34 36.46 53.58 -30.75
CA VAL A 34 36.41 54.91 -30.12
C VAL A 34 35.75 54.83 -28.75
N SER A 35 34.58 54.20 -28.66
CA SER A 35 33.80 54.07 -27.43
C SER A 35 34.25 52.91 -26.54
N ASN A 36 34.94 51.90 -27.10
CA ASN A 36 35.25 50.64 -26.44
C ASN A 36 34.01 49.86 -25.97
N GLU A 37 32.87 50.10 -26.62
CA GLU A 37 31.58 49.46 -26.34
C GLU A 37 31.15 48.60 -27.54
N TYR A 38 30.27 47.63 -27.31
CA TYR A 38 29.65 46.90 -28.42
C TYR A 38 28.80 47.86 -29.26
N ALA A 39 28.99 47.82 -30.58
CA ALA A 39 28.27 48.63 -31.53
C ALA A 39 27.86 47.80 -32.77
N ILE A 40 26.80 48.27 -33.43
CA ILE A 40 26.45 47.89 -34.80
C ILE A 40 26.48 49.15 -35.65
N THR A 41 27.21 49.09 -36.76
CA THR A 41 27.29 50.19 -37.72
C THR A 41 26.33 49.93 -38.87
N TYR A 42 25.46 50.90 -39.12
CA TYR A 42 24.70 51.03 -40.36
C TYR A 42 25.53 51.86 -41.33
N SER A 43 25.77 51.34 -42.52
CA SER A 43 26.65 52.00 -43.49
C SER A 43 26.09 51.97 -44.91
N LYS A 44 26.30 53.04 -45.67
CA LYS A 44 25.81 53.16 -47.05
C LYS A 44 26.76 53.99 -47.90
N ALA A 45 27.12 53.49 -49.10
CA ALA A 45 27.86 54.28 -50.07
C ALA A 45 27.03 55.45 -50.60
N LEU A 46 27.66 56.61 -50.67
CA LEU A 46 27.09 57.84 -51.18
C LEU A 46 27.65 58.12 -52.58
N TYR A 47 26.76 58.49 -53.49
CA TYR A 47 27.09 58.85 -54.86
C TYR A 47 26.50 60.23 -55.19
N LYS A 48 27.26 61.05 -55.92
CA LYS A 48 26.80 62.32 -56.49
C LYS A 48 27.13 62.31 -57.98
N ASP A 49 26.12 62.54 -58.81
CA ASP A 49 26.24 62.50 -60.28
C ASP A 49 26.88 61.19 -60.80
N GLY A 50 26.49 60.06 -60.21
CA GLY A 50 27.03 58.73 -60.52
C GLY A 50 28.46 58.46 -60.02
N LYS A 51 29.12 59.44 -59.38
CA LYS A 51 30.47 59.29 -58.83
C LYS A 51 30.42 59.01 -57.33
N PHE A 52 31.16 58.00 -56.90
CA PHE A 52 31.33 57.67 -55.48
C PHE A 52 31.97 58.85 -54.74
N ILE A 53 31.34 59.31 -53.66
CA ILE A 53 31.84 60.42 -52.84
C ILE A 53 32.31 59.98 -51.45
N GLY A 54 31.83 58.83 -50.95
CA GLY A 54 32.20 58.31 -49.63
C GLY A 54 31.22 57.28 -49.10
N VAL A 55 31.40 56.86 -47.85
CA VAL A 55 30.46 56.00 -47.13
C VAL A 55 29.97 56.74 -45.90
N LEU A 56 28.65 56.84 -45.74
CA LEU A 56 28.02 57.24 -44.49
C LEU A 56 28.00 56.04 -43.54
N GLY A 57 28.50 56.19 -42.32
CA GLY A 57 28.42 55.21 -41.24
C GLY A 57 27.75 55.83 -40.02
N PHE A 58 26.84 55.10 -39.39
CA PHE A 58 26.19 55.48 -38.13
C PHE A 58 26.26 54.32 -37.15
N ASP A 59 26.88 54.56 -36.00
CA ASP A 59 27.07 53.56 -34.95
C ASP A 59 25.92 53.60 -33.95
N VAL A 60 25.30 52.44 -33.72
CA VAL A 60 24.35 52.22 -32.64
C VAL A 60 25.09 51.47 -31.54
N LEU A 61 25.33 52.15 -30.42
CA LEU A 61 25.88 51.52 -29.22
C LEU A 61 24.85 50.57 -28.62
N LEU A 62 25.31 49.38 -28.26
CA LEU A 62 24.47 48.30 -27.75
C LEU A 62 24.43 48.23 -26.23
N ILE A 63 25.20 49.07 -25.52
CA ILE A 63 25.31 49.04 -24.05
C ILE A 63 23.94 49.07 -23.35
N ASN A 64 23.04 49.97 -23.77
CA ASN A 64 21.70 50.05 -23.17
C ASN A 64 20.89 48.78 -23.43
N LEU A 65 21.01 48.18 -24.62
CA LEU A 65 20.34 46.92 -24.95
C LEU A 65 20.95 45.75 -24.17
N GLN A 66 22.28 45.71 -24.03
CA GLN A 66 22.98 44.71 -23.22
C GLN A 66 22.54 44.80 -21.76
N ASP A 67 22.40 46.00 -21.20
CA ASP A 67 21.94 46.23 -19.84
C ASP A 67 20.48 45.81 -19.63
N GLU A 68 19.60 46.10 -20.60
CA GLU A 68 18.20 45.65 -20.56
C GLU A 68 18.12 44.11 -20.61
N ILE A 69 18.85 43.45 -21.52
CA ILE A 69 18.91 41.98 -21.58
C ILE A 69 19.50 41.40 -20.29
N ALA A 70 20.54 42.04 -19.73
CA ALA A 70 21.18 41.59 -18.50
C ALA A 70 20.24 41.59 -17.28
N ARG A 71 19.15 42.39 -17.32
CA ARG A 71 18.12 42.47 -16.26
C ARG A 71 16.91 41.57 -16.51
N THR A 72 16.83 40.93 -17.68
CA THR A 72 15.71 40.01 -17.97
C THR A 72 15.76 38.77 -17.08
N PRO A 73 14.59 38.26 -16.63
CA PRO A 73 14.55 37.01 -15.89
C PRO A 73 14.91 35.82 -16.78
N GLY A 74 15.48 34.79 -16.16
CA GLY A 74 15.96 33.60 -16.87
C GLY A 74 17.31 33.82 -17.54
N ASN A 75 17.89 32.74 -18.06
CA ASN A 75 19.18 32.77 -18.72
C ASN A 75 19.01 33.05 -20.23
N THR A 76 18.74 34.32 -20.54
CA THR A 76 18.47 34.84 -21.88
C THR A 76 19.76 35.40 -22.52
N PHE A 77 19.91 35.25 -23.83
CA PHE A 77 21.01 35.83 -24.60
C PHE A 77 20.59 36.07 -26.05
N VAL A 78 21.33 36.95 -26.74
CA VAL A 78 20.97 37.43 -28.09
C VAL A 78 22.16 37.32 -29.02
N PHE A 79 21.90 36.74 -30.20
CA PHE A 79 22.81 36.66 -31.32
C PHE A 79 22.54 37.78 -32.33
N ASP A 80 23.60 38.29 -32.95
CA ASP A 80 23.54 39.14 -34.13
C ASP A 80 23.18 38.34 -35.39
N HIS A 81 23.08 39.03 -36.53
CA HIS A 81 22.70 38.42 -37.81
C HIS A 81 23.76 37.47 -38.41
N LYS A 82 24.96 37.39 -37.83
CA LYS A 82 25.99 36.40 -38.16
C LYS A 82 26.14 35.35 -37.05
N ASP A 83 25.09 35.13 -36.26
CA ASP A 83 25.05 34.15 -35.18
C ASP A 83 26.11 34.41 -34.07
N ARG A 84 26.57 35.66 -33.88
CA ARG A 84 27.51 36.00 -32.78
C ARG A 84 26.78 36.56 -31.58
N VAL A 85 27.04 36.01 -30.40
CA VAL A 85 26.45 36.50 -29.16
C VAL A 85 26.99 37.90 -28.82
N PHE A 86 26.10 38.80 -28.42
CA PHE A 86 26.49 40.15 -28.00
C PHE A 86 25.81 40.62 -26.71
N ALA A 87 24.69 40.02 -26.30
CA ALA A 87 24.03 40.35 -25.04
C ALA A 87 23.60 39.07 -24.33
N ALA A 88 23.73 39.02 -23.00
CA ALA A 88 23.35 37.87 -22.20
C ALA A 88 23.07 38.27 -20.75
N THR A 89 22.10 37.61 -20.11
CA THR A 89 21.87 37.68 -18.66
C THR A 89 23.08 37.11 -17.90
N ASN A 90 23.58 35.96 -18.35
CA ASN A 90 24.83 35.39 -17.86
C ASN A 90 26.00 35.89 -18.71
N LYS A 91 26.80 36.84 -18.17
CA LYS A 91 27.96 37.42 -18.87
C LYS A 91 29.01 36.39 -19.30
N ALA A 92 29.08 35.21 -18.67
CA ALA A 92 29.99 34.15 -19.10
C ALA A 92 29.70 33.64 -20.51
N LEU A 93 28.46 33.79 -21.01
CA LEU A 93 28.09 33.42 -22.38
C LEU A 93 28.69 34.34 -23.45
N LEU A 94 29.18 35.52 -23.05
CA LEU A 94 29.85 36.47 -23.95
C LEU A 94 31.32 36.12 -24.21
N ASP A 95 31.87 35.15 -23.47
CA ASP A 95 33.25 34.69 -23.69
C ASP A 95 33.35 34.00 -25.06
N PRO A 96 34.29 34.42 -25.94
CA PRO A 96 34.47 33.82 -27.26
C PRO A 96 34.80 32.32 -27.28
N SER A 97 35.21 31.75 -26.14
CA SER A 97 35.47 30.31 -25.99
C SER A 97 34.21 29.47 -25.84
N VAL A 98 33.05 30.08 -25.57
CA VAL A 98 31.77 29.37 -25.44
C VAL A 98 31.27 28.94 -26.81
N ASP A 99 31.11 27.64 -27.01
CA ASP A 99 30.54 27.08 -28.23
C ASP A 99 29.01 27.20 -28.21
N HIS A 100 28.49 28.13 -29.03
CA HIS A 100 27.05 28.33 -29.23
C HIS A 100 26.47 27.51 -30.39
N SER A 101 27.30 26.72 -31.09
CA SER A 101 26.85 25.89 -32.21
C SER A 101 25.74 24.89 -31.82
N PRO A 102 25.78 24.23 -30.65
CA PRO A 102 24.73 23.30 -30.25
C PRO A 102 23.34 23.94 -30.13
N VAL A 103 23.24 25.12 -29.51
CA VAL A 103 21.96 25.83 -29.35
C VAL A 103 21.45 26.37 -30.70
N LEU A 104 22.34 26.88 -31.54
CA LEU A 104 21.98 27.38 -32.88
C LEU A 104 21.54 26.25 -33.81
N ASN A 105 22.20 25.09 -33.78
CA ASN A 105 21.82 23.93 -34.57
C ASN A 105 20.47 23.37 -34.12
N ALA A 106 20.24 23.29 -32.81
CA ALA A 106 18.96 22.86 -32.26
C ALA A 106 17.83 23.84 -32.63
N TYR A 107 18.09 25.15 -32.53
CA TYR A 107 17.15 26.18 -32.98
C TYR A 107 16.82 26.06 -34.48
N LYS A 108 17.82 25.89 -35.36
CA LYS A 108 17.61 25.71 -36.80
C LYS A 108 16.74 24.48 -37.12
N ALA A 109 16.78 23.44 -36.30
CA ALA A 109 15.96 22.25 -36.46
C ALA A 109 14.52 22.41 -35.95
N HIS A 110 14.27 23.26 -34.96
CA HIS A 110 12.96 23.36 -34.29
C HIS A 110 12.18 24.63 -34.64
N GLY A 111 12.85 25.72 -35.04
CA GLY A 111 12.21 26.98 -35.38
C GLY A 111 11.83 27.84 -34.18
N ASP A 112 11.15 28.95 -34.46
CA ASP A 112 10.85 29.99 -33.48
C ASP A 112 9.88 29.51 -32.37
N ASN A 113 10.21 29.84 -31.12
CA ASN A 113 9.42 29.57 -29.91
C ASN A 113 9.12 28.09 -29.62
N ASN A 114 9.76 27.17 -30.33
CA ASN A 114 9.69 25.74 -30.02
C ASN A 114 10.79 25.37 -29.03
N PHE A 115 10.43 24.59 -28.01
CA PHE A 115 11.41 24.05 -27.07
C PHE A 115 12.22 22.94 -27.73
N PHE A 116 13.51 22.90 -27.43
CA PHE A 116 14.43 21.88 -27.91
C PHE A 116 15.43 21.50 -26.83
N SER A 117 15.84 20.23 -26.84
CA SER A 117 16.94 19.75 -26.00
C SER A 117 18.25 19.84 -26.76
N TYR A 118 19.33 20.19 -26.06
CA TYR A 118 20.67 20.20 -26.60
C TYR A 118 21.70 19.90 -25.51
N LYS A 119 22.89 19.48 -25.92
CA LYS A 119 24.01 19.25 -25.00
C LYS A 119 25.08 20.32 -25.17
N LEU A 120 25.61 20.80 -24.05
CA LEU A 120 26.80 21.63 -23.99
C LEU A 120 27.69 21.09 -22.87
N ASN A 121 28.96 20.81 -23.15
CA ASN A 121 29.90 20.23 -22.18
C ASN A 121 29.37 18.95 -21.49
N ASN A 122 28.64 18.12 -22.24
CA ASN A 122 27.99 16.90 -21.76
C ASN A 122 26.84 17.10 -20.75
N GLU A 123 26.41 18.35 -20.51
CA GLU A 123 25.20 18.66 -19.74
C GLU A 123 23.99 18.76 -20.67
N GLU A 124 22.89 18.10 -20.30
CA GLU A 124 21.59 18.23 -20.98
C GLU A 124 20.95 19.57 -20.62
N ARG A 125 20.50 20.30 -21.64
CA ARG A 125 19.89 21.61 -21.51
C ARG A 125 18.62 21.69 -22.33
N LEU A 126 17.67 22.50 -21.86
CA LEU A 126 16.48 22.86 -22.60
C LEU A 126 16.60 24.31 -23.04
N GLY A 127 16.26 24.59 -24.29
CA GLY A 127 16.29 25.93 -24.84
C GLY A 127 15.08 26.23 -25.70
N THR A 128 14.81 27.51 -25.90
CA THR A 128 13.99 27.99 -27.01
C THR A 128 14.56 29.29 -27.52
N CYS A 129 14.39 29.55 -28.80
CA CYS A 129 14.87 30.76 -29.45
C CYS A 129 13.80 31.32 -30.39
N THR A 130 13.88 32.60 -30.69
CA THR A 130 13.04 33.27 -31.67
C THR A 130 13.82 34.33 -32.41
N LYS A 131 13.52 34.52 -33.69
CA LYS A 131 13.98 35.70 -34.42
C LYS A 131 13.27 36.96 -33.97
N VAL A 132 14.04 38.02 -33.77
CA VAL A 132 13.57 39.39 -33.48
C VAL A 132 14.30 40.32 -34.44
N PHE A 133 13.63 40.69 -35.54
CA PHE A 133 14.25 41.35 -36.69
C PHE A 133 15.42 40.53 -37.26
N ALA A 134 16.64 41.06 -37.18
CA ALA A 134 17.87 40.41 -37.63
C ALA A 134 18.59 39.65 -36.52
N TYR A 135 18.04 39.65 -35.30
CA TYR A 135 18.63 39.03 -34.12
C TYR A 135 17.95 37.71 -33.80
N THR A 136 18.66 36.82 -33.11
CA THR A 136 18.08 35.61 -32.53
C THR A 136 18.18 35.70 -31.03
N ALA A 137 17.04 35.79 -30.33
CA ALA A 137 16.99 35.77 -28.87
C ALA A 137 16.74 34.34 -28.41
N CYS A 138 17.49 33.88 -27.41
CA CYS A 138 17.39 32.53 -26.86
C CYS A 138 17.30 32.59 -25.34
N ILE A 139 16.58 31.64 -24.75
CA ILE A 139 16.60 31.35 -23.32
C ILE A 139 16.93 29.87 -23.15
N THR A 140 17.88 29.54 -22.27
CA THR A 140 18.26 28.14 -22.04
C THR A 140 18.49 27.86 -20.57
N GLU A 141 18.17 26.66 -20.12
CA GLU A 141 18.37 26.24 -18.74
C GLU A 141 18.88 24.80 -18.68
N SER A 142 19.64 24.47 -17.62
CA SER A 142 20.04 23.08 -17.39
C SER A 142 18.83 22.22 -17.04
N THR A 143 18.76 21.03 -17.62
CA THR A 143 17.72 20.04 -17.31
C THR A 143 17.72 19.68 -15.81
N ASP A 144 18.87 19.75 -15.15
CA ASP A 144 18.96 19.53 -13.70
C ASP A 144 18.24 20.61 -12.89
N VAL A 145 18.32 21.88 -13.32
CA VAL A 145 17.61 22.99 -12.68
C VAL A 145 16.10 22.82 -12.86
N ILE A 146 15.66 22.42 -14.06
CA ILE A 146 14.26 22.15 -14.38
C ILE A 146 13.73 20.96 -13.55
N ASN A 147 14.52 19.89 -13.44
CA ASN A 147 14.10 18.64 -12.80
C ASN A 147 14.29 18.61 -11.28
N LYS A 148 15.13 19.47 -10.70
CA LYS A 148 15.35 19.56 -9.25
C LYS A 148 14.06 19.64 -8.42
N PRO A 149 13.08 20.53 -8.71
CA PRO A 149 11.81 20.56 -7.98
C PRO A 149 11.01 19.26 -8.18
N ILE A 150 11.07 18.65 -9.37
CA ILE A 150 10.37 17.40 -9.69
C ILE A 150 10.94 16.26 -8.82
N PHE A 151 12.26 16.10 -8.76
CA PHE A 151 12.89 15.09 -7.93
C PHE A 151 12.66 15.33 -6.43
N LYS A 152 12.64 16.58 -5.98
CA LYS A 152 12.29 16.92 -4.59
C LYS A 152 10.85 16.50 -4.26
N ALA A 153 9.90 16.76 -5.15
CA ALA A 153 8.51 16.34 -5.00
C ALA A 153 8.39 14.81 -5.00
N ALA A 154 9.07 14.13 -5.92
CA ALA A 154 9.10 12.67 -6.01
C ALA A 154 9.65 12.03 -4.72
N TYR A 155 10.73 12.57 -4.15
CA TYR A 155 11.31 12.08 -2.90
C TYR A 155 10.35 12.20 -1.71
N ILE A 156 9.67 13.35 -1.58
CA ILE A 156 8.63 13.55 -0.56
C ILE A 156 7.50 12.55 -0.74
N GLN A 157 7.07 12.31 -1.98
CA GLN A 157 5.99 11.37 -2.30
C GLN A 157 6.36 9.91 -1.96
N VAL A 158 7.61 9.50 -2.23
CA VAL A 158 8.11 8.17 -1.85
C VAL A 158 8.11 7.98 -0.33
N ILE A 159 8.57 8.98 0.43
CA ILE A 159 8.55 8.91 1.89
C ILE A 159 7.11 8.82 2.42
N ALA A 160 6.20 9.65 1.90
CA ALA A 160 4.80 9.62 2.29
C ALA A 160 4.14 8.26 2.01
N LEU A 161 4.47 7.64 0.88
CA LEU A 161 3.99 6.31 0.50
C LEU A 161 4.49 5.23 1.47
N ILE A 162 5.77 5.25 1.85
CA ILE A 162 6.34 4.31 2.82
C ILE A 162 5.61 4.44 4.17
N ILE A 163 5.43 5.67 4.66
CA ILE A 163 4.72 5.93 5.91
C ILE A 163 3.29 5.40 5.87
N MET A 164 2.56 5.66 4.78
CA MET A 164 1.18 5.20 4.59
C MET A 164 1.09 3.66 4.58
N ILE A 165 2.02 2.98 3.90
CA ILE A 165 2.10 1.52 3.89
C ILE A 165 2.37 0.99 5.30
N SER A 166 3.35 1.56 6.02
CA SER A 166 3.67 1.14 7.38
C SER A 166 2.47 1.29 8.33
N ILE A 167 1.79 2.43 8.28
CA ILE A 167 0.56 2.67 9.07
C ILE A 167 -0.52 1.65 8.70
N SER A 168 -0.71 1.37 7.40
CA SER A 168 -1.72 0.41 6.93
C SER A 168 -1.43 -1.01 7.42
N ILE A 169 -0.17 -1.44 7.41
CA ILE A 169 0.25 -2.76 7.93
C ILE A 169 0.00 -2.85 9.44
N ILE A 170 0.38 -1.81 10.19
CA ILE A 170 0.17 -1.77 11.65
C ILE A 170 -1.33 -1.83 11.95
N LEU A 171 -2.13 -1.01 11.27
CA LEU A 171 -3.58 -0.99 11.45
C LEU A 171 -4.21 -2.35 11.12
N LEU A 172 -3.81 -2.96 10.00
CA LEU A 172 -4.29 -4.28 9.59
C LEU A 172 -3.94 -5.36 10.62
N TYR A 173 -2.71 -5.32 11.16
CA TYR A 173 -2.29 -6.23 12.23
C TYR A 173 -3.20 -6.12 13.46
N PHE A 174 -3.49 -4.90 13.92
CA PHE A 174 -4.39 -4.68 15.07
C PHE A 174 -5.83 -5.15 14.77
N ILE A 175 -6.36 -4.86 13.59
CA ILE A 175 -7.71 -5.32 13.18
C ILE A 175 -7.75 -6.85 13.20
N VAL A 176 -6.85 -7.51 12.47
CA VAL A 176 -6.85 -8.99 12.35
C VAL A 176 -6.66 -9.62 13.74
N SER A 177 -5.72 -9.13 14.54
CA SER A 177 -5.47 -9.63 15.89
C SER A 177 -6.71 -9.49 16.79
N LYS A 178 -7.40 -8.34 16.75
CA LYS A 178 -8.58 -8.09 17.60
C LYS A 178 -9.77 -8.95 17.17
N TYR A 179 -10.10 -8.94 15.88
CA TYR A 179 -11.31 -9.59 15.35
C TYR A 179 -11.18 -11.11 15.28
N LEU A 180 -9.99 -11.67 15.06
CA LEU A 180 -9.77 -13.12 15.05
C LEU A 180 -9.38 -13.70 16.41
N SER A 181 -9.16 -12.87 17.43
CA SER A 181 -8.85 -13.36 18.79
C SER A 181 -9.86 -14.38 19.36
N PRO A 182 -11.18 -14.29 19.10
CA PRO A 182 -12.14 -15.28 19.60
C PRO A 182 -11.95 -16.69 19.03
N LEU A 183 -11.31 -16.82 17.86
CA LEU A 183 -11.12 -18.11 17.19
C LEU A 183 -10.27 -19.07 18.04
N ALA A 184 -9.23 -18.57 18.70
CA ALA A 184 -8.39 -19.37 19.58
C ALA A 184 -9.20 -19.89 20.79
N ALA A 185 -10.02 -19.04 21.40
CA ALA A 185 -10.89 -19.45 22.52
C ALA A 185 -11.93 -20.49 22.08
N ILE A 186 -12.53 -20.33 20.90
CA ILE A 186 -13.49 -21.29 20.35
C ILE A 186 -12.80 -22.63 20.06
N GLN A 187 -11.61 -22.63 19.46
CA GLN A 187 -10.83 -23.83 19.19
C GLN A 187 -10.53 -24.58 20.49
N THR A 188 -9.94 -23.91 21.49
CA THR A 188 -9.62 -24.52 22.78
C THR A 188 -10.87 -25.04 23.50
N GLY A 189 -11.97 -24.28 23.45
CA GLY A 189 -13.25 -24.67 24.02
C GLY A 189 -13.84 -25.93 23.40
N LEU A 190 -13.82 -26.02 22.06
CA LEU A 190 -14.28 -27.22 21.34
C LEU A 190 -13.40 -28.43 21.61
N THR A 191 -12.08 -28.28 21.64
CA THR A 191 -11.17 -29.38 22.00
C THR A 191 -11.46 -29.88 23.42
N SER A 192 -11.63 -28.97 24.38
CA SER A 192 -11.99 -29.33 25.75
C SER A 192 -13.35 -30.06 25.83
N PHE A 193 -14.34 -29.63 25.05
CA PHE A 193 -15.62 -30.30 24.96
C PHE A 193 -15.52 -31.72 24.37
N PHE A 194 -14.74 -31.91 23.32
CA PHE A 194 -14.51 -33.25 22.77
C PHE A 194 -13.73 -34.14 23.73
N ASP A 195 -12.76 -33.61 24.46
CA ASP A 195 -12.06 -34.37 25.49
C ASP A 195 -12.99 -34.79 26.63
N PHE A 196 -14.00 -33.97 26.96
CA PHE A 196 -15.05 -34.33 27.92
C PHE A 196 -15.97 -35.45 27.41
N ILE A 197 -16.49 -35.34 26.18
CA ILE A 197 -17.33 -36.40 25.60
C ILE A 197 -16.56 -37.72 25.46
N ASN A 198 -15.28 -37.66 25.09
CA ASN A 198 -14.41 -38.82 24.96
C ASN A 198 -13.86 -39.33 26.30
N HIS A 199 -14.43 -38.89 27.44
CA HIS A 199 -14.07 -39.32 28.79
C HIS A 199 -12.59 -39.08 29.18
N LYS A 200 -11.85 -38.24 28.46
CA LYS A 200 -10.49 -37.85 28.84
C LYS A 200 -10.50 -36.85 30.00
N THR A 201 -11.56 -36.06 30.12
CA THR A 201 -11.77 -35.14 31.24
C THR A 201 -13.14 -35.38 31.87
N LYS A 202 -13.28 -35.09 33.17
CA LYS A 202 -14.54 -35.24 33.91
C LYS A 202 -15.42 -33.99 33.88
N ASN A 203 -14.87 -32.87 33.44
CA ASN A 203 -15.53 -31.57 33.47
C ASN A 203 -15.25 -30.82 32.17
N VAL A 204 -16.23 -30.03 31.73
CA VAL A 204 -16.12 -29.07 30.65
C VAL A 204 -16.64 -27.72 31.12
N SER A 205 -16.00 -26.66 30.65
CA SER A 205 -16.38 -25.27 30.86
C SER A 205 -16.97 -24.69 29.57
N THR A 206 -17.77 -23.64 29.70
CA THR A 206 -18.26 -22.87 28.55
C THR A 206 -17.15 -21.98 27.97
N ILE A 207 -17.26 -21.70 26.68
CA ILE A 207 -16.40 -20.80 25.93
C ILE A 207 -16.77 -19.35 26.28
N ASP A 208 -15.82 -18.56 26.78
CA ASP A 208 -16.07 -17.16 27.15
C ASP A 208 -15.74 -16.20 26.00
N VAL A 209 -16.69 -16.02 25.08
CA VAL A 209 -16.63 -15.02 24.00
C VAL A 209 -17.78 -14.03 24.19
N LYS A 210 -17.45 -12.78 24.54
CA LYS A 210 -18.41 -11.69 24.85
C LYS A 210 -18.54 -10.68 23.70
N THR A 211 -18.40 -11.13 22.47
CA THR A 211 -18.61 -10.28 21.29
C THR A 211 -20.08 -10.30 20.87
N ASN A 212 -20.55 -9.23 20.23
CA ASN A 212 -21.92 -9.15 19.68
C ASN A 212 -21.94 -9.47 18.16
N ASP A 213 -20.88 -10.12 17.66
CA ASP A 213 -20.67 -10.50 16.27
C ASP A 213 -21.03 -11.98 16.03
N GLU A 214 -20.68 -12.49 14.86
CA GLU A 214 -20.88 -13.88 14.46
C GLU A 214 -20.17 -14.86 15.41
N PHE A 215 -19.00 -14.51 15.95
CA PHE A 215 -18.29 -15.37 16.91
C PHE A 215 -19.01 -15.46 18.25
N GLY A 216 -19.63 -14.37 18.70
CA GLY A 216 -20.49 -14.38 19.89
C GLY A 216 -21.70 -15.30 19.72
N GLN A 217 -22.36 -15.22 18.56
CA GLN A 217 -23.49 -16.08 18.24
C GLN A 217 -23.08 -17.57 18.16
N ILE A 218 -21.96 -17.88 17.49
CA ILE A 218 -21.41 -19.23 17.41
C ILE A 218 -21.05 -19.75 18.80
N SER A 219 -20.35 -18.95 19.61
CA SER A 219 -19.98 -19.33 20.98
C SER A 219 -21.19 -19.64 21.84
N LYS A 220 -22.25 -18.82 21.75
CA LYS A 220 -23.51 -19.07 22.47
C LYS A 220 -24.16 -20.40 22.07
N ALA A 221 -24.28 -20.66 20.76
CA ALA A 221 -24.85 -21.91 20.26
C ALA A 221 -24.02 -23.14 20.69
N ILE A 222 -22.69 -23.03 20.69
CA ILE A 222 -21.81 -24.09 21.19
C ILE A 222 -22.03 -24.30 22.70
N ASN A 223 -22.05 -23.22 23.49
CA ASN A 223 -22.24 -23.30 24.94
C ASN A 223 -23.58 -23.93 25.34
N GLU A 224 -24.66 -23.63 24.64
CA GLU A 224 -25.96 -24.28 24.84
C GLU A 224 -25.87 -25.79 24.65
N ASN A 225 -25.16 -26.24 23.61
CA ASN A 225 -24.92 -27.67 23.35
C ASN A 225 -23.98 -28.32 24.36
N ILE A 226 -22.92 -27.62 24.80
CA ILE A 226 -22.02 -28.09 25.86
C ILE A 226 -22.83 -28.40 27.13
N LEU A 227 -23.66 -27.45 27.56
CA LEU A 227 -24.48 -27.59 28.77
C LEU A 227 -25.53 -28.68 28.62
N ALA A 228 -26.21 -28.76 27.48
CA ALA A 228 -27.21 -29.78 27.22
C ALA A 228 -26.60 -31.20 27.26
N THR A 229 -25.44 -31.38 26.62
CA THR A 229 -24.73 -32.66 26.56
C THR A 229 -24.15 -33.05 27.92
N LYS A 230 -23.56 -32.10 28.67
CA LYS A 230 -23.07 -32.35 30.03
C LYS A 230 -24.18 -32.88 30.94
N ARG A 231 -25.33 -32.19 30.98
CA ARG A 231 -26.49 -32.64 31.78
C ARG A 231 -27.00 -34.01 31.33
N GLY A 232 -27.01 -34.26 30.02
CA GLY A 232 -27.41 -35.56 29.46
C GLY A 232 -26.51 -36.71 29.93
N LEU A 233 -25.20 -36.53 29.83
CA LEU A 233 -24.21 -37.51 30.30
C LEU A 233 -24.27 -37.73 31.81
N GLU A 234 -24.54 -36.69 32.60
CA GLU A 234 -24.75 -36.81 34.05
C GLU A 234 -26.00 -37.65 34.38
N GLN A 235 -27.11 -37.44 33.67
CA GLN A 235 -28.32 -38.25 33.79
C GLN A 235 -28.08 -39.71 33.39
N ASP A 236 -27.37 -39.94 32.29
CA ASP A 236 -27.01 -41.27 31.80
C ASP A 236 -26.13 -42.01 32.81
N ASN A 237 -25.11 -41.35 33.34
CA ASN A 237 -24.22 -41.92 34.36
C ASN A 237 -24.98 -42.24 35.67
N GLN A 238 -25.93 -41.39 36.07
CA GLN A 238 -26.77 -41.65 37.23
C GLN A 238 -27.64 -42.91 37.02
N ALA A 239 -28.23 -43.08 35.84
CA ALA A 239 -29.01 -44.27 35.52
C ALA A 239 -28.15 -45.55 35.49
N VAL A 240 -26.92 -45.47 34.98
CA VAL A 240 -25.96 -46.59 35.02
C VAL A 240 -25.61 -46.95 36.46
N LYS A 241 -25.34 -45.96 37.33
CA LYS A 241 -25.06 -46.20 38.76
C LYS A 241 -26.22 -46.87 39.48
N GLU A 242 -27.44 -46.38 39.28
CA GLU A 242 -28.63 -47.01 39.88
C GLU A 242 -28.87 -48.41 39.31
N SER A 243 -28.56 -48.65 38.03
CA SER A 243 -28.63 -49.98 37.44
C SER A 243 -27.69 -50.96 38.16
N VAL A 244 -26.43 -50.55 38.39
CA VAL A 244 -25.46 -51.35 39.16
C VAL A 244 -25.95 -51.59 40.60
N GLN A 245 -26.49 -50.55 41.26
CA GLN A 245 -27.01 -50.68 42.61
C GLN A 245 -28.23 -51.61 42.68
N THR A 246 -29.13 -51.53 41.71
CA THR A 246 -30.32 -52.40 41.61
C THR A 246 -29.91 -53.85 41.46
N VAL A 247 -28.92 -54.14 40.59
CA VAL A 247 -28.36 -55.48 40.44
C VAL A 247 -27.78 -55.97 41.78
N SER A 248 -27.05 -55.14 42.52
CA SER A 248 -26.52 -55.53 43.83
C SER A 248 -27.62 -55.86 44.86
N VAL A 249 -28.75 -55.14 44.85
CA VAL A 249 -29.91 -55.45 45.70
C VAL A 249 -30.56 -56.78 45.31
N VAL A 250 -30.64 -57.06 44.00
CA VAL A 250 -31.16 -58.30 43.44
C VAL A 250 -30.25 -59.48 43.77
N GLU A 251 -28.93 -59.32 43.68
CA GLU A 251 -27.94 -60.32 44.13
C GLU A 251 -28.07 -60.62 45.63
N GLY A 252 -28.45 -59.61 46.44
CA GLY A 252 -28.80 -59.77 47.85
C GLY A 252 -30.13 -60.49 48.10
N GLY A 253 -30.84 -60.94 47.06
CA GLY A 253 -32.05 -61.76 47.13
C GLY A 253 -33.37 -60.98 47.04
N ASN A 254 -33.35 -59.66 46.92
CA ASN A 254 -34.58 -58.86 46.81
C ASN A 254 -34.92 -58.57 45.34
N LEU A 255 -35.91 -59.29 44.79
CA LEU A 255 -36.34 -59.15 43.38
C LEU A 255 -37.36 -58.03 43.17
N THR A 256 -37.71 -57.24 44.19
CA THR A 256 -38.63 -56.08 44.07
C THR A 256 -37.93 -54.80 43.61
N ALA A 257 -36.60 -54.78 43.60
CA ALA A 257 -35.82 -53.59 43.21
C ALA A 257 -36.05 -53.24 41.74
N ARG A 258 -36.15 -51.96 41.41
CA ARG A 258 -36.33 -51.46 40.04
C ARG A 258 -35.49 -50.23 39.80
N ILE A 259 -35.05 -50.06 38.57
CA ILE A 259 -34.30 -48.89 38.11
C ILE A 259 -35.32 -47.79 37.79
N THR A 260 -35.24 -46.65 38.48
CA THR A 260 -36.20 -45.55 38.39
C THR A 260 -35.66 -44.33 37.66
N ALA A 261 -34.35 -44.10 37.68
CA ALA A 261 -33.69 -43.01 36.97
C ALA A 261 -33.99 -43.09 35.49
N ASN A 262 -34.17 -41.91 34.90
CA ASN A 262 -34.47 -41.78 33.49
C ASN A 262 -33.24 -41.25 32.75
N PRO A 263 -32.49 -42.12 32.05
CA PRO A 263 -31.39 -41.67 31.22
C PRO A 263 -31.91 -40.84 30.04
N ARG A 264 -31.04 -40.03 29.46
CA ARG A 264 -31.31 -39.27 28.24
C ARG A 264 -30.98 -40.08 26.99
N ASN A 265 -30.00 -40.99 27.05
CA ASN A 265 -29.65 -41.87 25.94
C ASN A 265 -30.80 -42.88 25.69
N PRO A 266 -31.41 -42.89 24.48
CA PRO A 266 -32.48 -43.83 24.15
C PRO A 266 -32.13 -45.30 24.35
N GLN A 267 -30.87 -45.68 24.12
CA GLN A 267 -30.40 -47.05 24.32
C GLN A 267 -30.35 -47.43 25.81
N LEU A 268 -30.01 -46.48 26.69
CA LEU A 268 -30.06 -46.71 28.13
C LEU A 268 -31.50 -46.76 28.64
N ILE A 269 -32.44 -46.02 28.02
CA ILE A 269 -33.88 -46.13 28.33
C ILE A 269 -34.38 -47.53 27.98
N GLU A 270 -34.01 -48.04 26.81
CA GLU A 270 -34.35 -49.40 26.40
C GLU A 270 -33.75 -50.44 27.35
N LEU A 271 -32.46 -50.31 27.68
CA LEU A 271 -31.79 -51.20 28.64
C LEU A 271 -32.48 -51.19 30.01
N LYS A 272 -32.84 -50.02 30.54
CA LYS A 272 -33.62 -49.89 31.79
C LYS A 272 -34.92 -50.68 31.71
N ASN A 273 -35.67 -50.52 30.62
CA ASN A 273 -36.96 -51.17 30.45
C ASN A 273 -36.81 -52.69 30.32
N VAL A 274 -35.79 -53.17 29.59
CA VAL A 274 -35.49 -54.60 29.46
C VAL A 274 -35.10 -55.21 30.80
N LEU A 275 -34.23 -54.53 31.57
CA LEU A 275 -33.82 -54.99 32.90
C LEU A 275 -35.00 -55.01 33.88
N ASN A 276 -35.80 -53.94 33.96
CA ASN A 276 -36.98 -53.91 34.81
C ASN A 276 -37.98 -55.01 34.42
N LYS A 277 -38.19 -55.26 33.13
CA LYS A 277 -39.04 -56.36 32.65
C LYS A 277 -38.49 -57.73 33.01
N LEU A 278 -37.16 -57.93 32.94
CA LEU A 278 -36.53 -59.15 33.43
C LEU A 278 -36.82 -59.36 34.92
N LEU A 279 -36.68 -58.31 35.73
CA LEU A 279 -36.97 -58.38 37.16
C LEU A 279 -38.45 -58.62 37.44
N ASP A 280 -39.37 -58.05 36.65
CA ASP A 280 -40.81 -58.36 36.74
C ASP A 280 -41.08 -59.84 36.47
N VAL A 281 -40.45 -60.41 35.45
CA VAL A 281 -40.59 -61.84 35.12
C VAL A 281 -40.02 -62.72 36.23
N LEU A 282 -38.84 -62.40 36.77
CA LEU A 282 -38.22 -63.16 37.85
C LEU A 282 -39.07 -63.10 39.13
N GLN A 283 -39.53 -61.90 39.52
CA GLN A 283 -40.40 -61.73 40.67
C GLN A 283 -41.72 -62.50 40.51
N ALA A 284 -42.30 -62.52 39.30
CA ALA A 284 -43.56 -63.20 39.04
C ALA A 284 -43.45 -64.73 38.90
N ARG A 285 -42.25 -65.28 38.66
CA ARG A 285 -42.02 -66.73 38.44
C ARG A 285 -41.27 -67.44 39.57
N VAL A 286 -40.51 -66.68 40.36
CA VAL A 286 -39.69 -67.22 41.47
C VAL A 286 -40.22 -66.71 42.80
N GLY A 287 -40.54 -65.42 42.88
CA GLY A 287 -41.04 -64.73 44.06
C GLY A 287 -40.21 -63.50 44.43
N SER A 288 -40.65 -62.73 45.42
CA SER A 288 -40.07 -61.41 45.71
C SER A 288 -38.79 -61.43 46.56
N ASP A 289 -38.62 -62.45 47.42
CA ASP A 289 -37.48 -62.57 48.34
C ASP A 289 -36.88 -63.97 48.26
N MET A 290 -35.73 -64.06 47.59
CA MET A 290 -35.01 -65.31 47.38
C MET A 290 -34.41 -65.86 48.68
N ASN A 291 -34.11 -65.01 49.67
CA ASN A 291 -33.60 -65.47 50.96
C ASN A 291 -34.69 -66.15 51.77
N ALA A 292 -35.91 -65.60 51.74
CA ALA A 292 -37.07 -66.22 52.38
C ALA A 292 -37.40 -67.57 51.72
N ILE A 293 -37.35 -67.65 50.39
CA ILE A 293 -37.52 -68.90 49.63
C ILE A 293 -36.43 -69.91 50.01
N HIS A 294 -35.16 -69.51 50.02
CA HIS A 294 -34.04 -70.39 50.36
C HIS A 294 -34.16 -70.93 51.80
N LYS A 295 -34.56 -70.08 52.75
CA LYS A 295 -34.78 -70.49 54.15
C LYS A 295 -35.85 -71.58 54.26
N ILE A 296 -37.03 -71.38 53.67
CA ILE A 296 -38.11 -72.38 53.69
C ILE A 296 -37.66 -73.66 52.98
N PHE A 297 -36.91 -73.55 51.89
CA PHE A 297 -36.38 -74.71 51.17
C PHE A 297 -35.41 -75.55 52.03
N GLU A 298 -34.49 -74.92 52.77
CA GLU A 298 -33.59 -75.65 53.68
C GLU A 298 -34.33 -76.25 54.89
N GLU A 299 -35.34 -75.58 55.43
CA GLU A 299 -36.23 -76.15 56.45
C GLU A 299 -36.92 -77.42 55.95
N TYR A 300 -37.49 -77.38 54.74
CA TYR A 300 -38.16 -78.54 54.12
C TYR A 300 -37.19 -79.69 53.84
N LYS A 301 -35.96 -79.39 53.41
CA LYS A 301 -34.88 -80.37 53.21
C LYS A 301 -34.47 -81.06 54.53
N SER A 302 -34.63 -80.38 55.67
CA SER A 302 -34.45 -80.95 57.00
C SER A 302 -35.69 -81.66 57.56
N LEU A 303 -36.72 -81.87 56.73
CA LEU A 303 -38.02 -82.48 57.06
C LEU A 303 -38.89 -81.64 58.03
N ASP A 304 -38.64 -80.32 58.16
CA ASP A 304 -39.50 -79.40 58.91
C ASP A 304 -40.45 -78.65 57.97
N PHE A 305 -41.74 -79.01 57.99
CA PHE A 305 -42.79 -78.47 57.10
C PHE A 305 -43.76 -77.51 57.80
N ARG A 306 -43.42 -77.00 58.98
CA ARG A 306 -44.35 -76.18 59.79
C ARG A 306 -44.49 -74.75 59.27
N ASN A 307 -43.44 -74.21 58.66
CA ASN A 307 -43.42 -72.86 58.12
C ASN A 307 -43.77 -72.86 56.64
N LYS A 308 -44.36 -71.76 56.17
CA LYS A 308 -44.66 -71.52 54.75
C LYS A 308 -44.26 -70.11 54.38
N LEU A 309 -44.00 -69.88 53.10
CA LEU A 309 -43.73 -68.54 52.60
C LEU A 309 -44.99 -67.68 52.75
N GLU A 310 -44.94 -66.61 53.54
CA GLU A 310 -46.04 -65.66 53.67
C GLU A 310 -46.19 -64.84 52.39
N ASN A 311 -47.43 -64.64 51.91
CA ASN A 311 -47.74 -63.95 50.65
C ASN A 311 -46.98 -64.49 49.44
N ALA A 312 -46.84 -65.82 49.37
CA ALA A 312 -46.18 -66.50 48.26
C ALA A 312 -46.74 -66.08 46.90
N SER A 313 -45.86 -65.66 46.01
CA SER A 313 -46.11 -65.35 44.61
C SER A 313 -44.92 -65.86 43.81
N GLY A 314 -45.14 -66.37 42.59
CA GLY A 314 -44.12 -67.08 41.82
C GLY A 314 -44.65 -68.36 41.19
#